data_AF-A0A1H6I176-F1
#
_entry.id   AF-A0A1H6I176-F1
#
_cell.length_a   1.000
_cell.length_b   1.000
_cell.length_c   1.000
_cell.angle_alpha   90.00
_cell.angle_beta   90.00
_cell.angle_gamma   90.00
#
_symmetry.space_group_name_H-M   'P 1'
#
loop_
_entity.id
_entity.type
_entity.pdbx_description
1 polymer ?
#
loop_
_entity_poly.entity_id
_entity_poly.type
_entity_poly.pdbx_seq_one_letter_code
_entity_poly.pdbx_strand_id
1 'polypeptide(L)'
;MPHSSGGGSHGGSSHGGHGGSHSSSSRTRTSSRPFHNSRRYVYYHRNQPRYFYAGSDFKPGFSFATVFAILIYLPFLWVSISGIIKAVPHIPKYSDHTIIIKDEADVIDDESGVMKELKAFQKKTDITPAVITIYNDDWKNTYSSLEDYAYNRYLSEFNDEMHWLLIYSQPQDKANHSSDWYWEGMQGDNTDSVLRENEAERFNSAFHSYLYDKNDLDESLIRSFSYLTDTISMKPDMHQLGPMLFMLGFVLLHAFLMFYPSFKYRKAQPAPLDTDSNTYGGSDSYGSRNSYGNSYTSTPYSSNNSNININNNVSRNNNPNPLDPQTIRRQRINESGKNYTYSDYKADKKERDAEFNSFIDQYKQMMPENSKDESDMMPSLDSFPATSATYDNATDNSGSTVTCQYCGNIFASKYNKCPFCNARR
;
A
#
# COMPACT_ATOMS: atom_id res chain seq x y z
N MET A 1 -21.90 -9.73 9.45
CA MET A 1 -23.34 -9.95 9.16
C MET A 1 -23.43 -11.18 8.29
N PRO A 2 -24.40 -12.10 8.43
CA PRO A 2 -24.43 -13.29 7.59
C PRO A 2 -24.63 -12.92 6.11
N HIS A 3 -24.03 -13.67 5.21
CA HIS A 3 -24.16 -13.53 3.77
C HIS A 3 -24.50 -14.88 3.13
N SER A 4 -25.18 -14.85 1.96
CA SER A 4 -25.44 -16.08 1.22
C SER A 4 -24.13 -16.67 0.71
N SER A 5 -24.01 -17.99 0.81
CA SER A 5 -22.85 -18.75 0.32
C SER A 5 -23.02 -19.27 -1.12
N GLY A 6 -24.16 -18.98 -1.79
CA GLY A 6 -24.35 -19.01 -3.25
C GLY A 6 -24.34 -20.37 -4.00
N GLY A 7 -25.26 -20.56 -4.96
CA GLY A 7 -25.23 -21.60 -6.02
C GLY A 7 -24.65 -21.08 -7.36
N GLY A 8 -23.92 -21.92 -8.10
CA GLY A 8 -22.84 -21.47 -9.01
C GLY A 8 -23.16 -20.91 -10.43
N SER A 9 -22.13 -20.38 -11.10
CA SER A 9 -21.86 -20.36 -12.57
C SER A 9 -20.52 -19.64 -12.97
N HIS A 10 -19.98 -19.97 -14.16
CA HIS A 10 -18.61 -19.69 -14.71
C HIS A 10 -18.15 -18.22 -14.92
N GLY A 11 -16.81 -17.99 -14.81
CA GLY A 11 -16.04 -17.29 -15.86
C GLY A 11 -14.96 -16.25 -15.46
N GLY A 12 -13.71 -16.49 -15.88
CA GLY A 12 -12.79 -15.45 -16.40
C GLY A 12 -11.66 -14.95 -15.51
N SER A 13 -10.41 -15.04 -16.00
CA SER A 13 -9.31 -14.16 -15.55
C SER A 13 -8.29 -13.91 -16.66
N SER A 14 -7.89 -12.65 -16.80
CA SER A 14 -6.90 -12.13 -17.74
C SER A 14 -5.75 -11.43 -17.00
N HIS A 15 -4.61 -11.37 -17.69
CA HIS A 15 -3.27 -11.02 -17.23
C HIS A 15 -3.08 -9.57 -16.75
N GLY A 16 -2.13 -9.37 -15.82
CA GLY A 16 -1.53 -8.07 -15.48
C GLY A 16 -0.01 -8.17 -15.33
N GLY A 17 0.73 -7.36 -16.10
CA GLY A 17 2.18 -7.23 -16.04
C GLY A 17 2.64 -6.09 -15.12
N HIS A 18 3.83 -6.24 -14.53
CA HIS A 18 4.46 -5.24 -13.65
C HIS A 18 5.56 -4.47 -14.37
N GLY A 19 5.55 -3.14 -14.26
CA GLY A 19 6.67 -2.25 -14.59
C GLY A 19 7.12 -1.50 -13.33
N GLY A 20 8.37 -1.74 -12.90
CA GLY A 20 8.98 -1.07 -11.75
C GLY A 20 9.76 0.18 -12.16
N SER A 21 9.68 1.23 -11.35
CA SER A 21 10.49 2.44 -11.47
C SER A 21 11.49 2.53 -10.32
N HIS A 22 12.76 2.70 -10.66
CA HIS A 22 13.87 2.86 -9.72
C HIS A 22 13.93 4.32 -9.22
N SER A 23 13.71 4.54 -7.92
CA SER A 23 14.00 5.81 -7.27
C SER A 23 15.34 5.73 -6.53
N SER A 24 16.25 6.65 -6.83
CA SER A 24 17.57 6.80 -6.22
C SER A 24 17.44 7.52 -4.88
N SER A 25 17.40 6.79 -3.76
CA SER A 25 17.45 7.42 -2.44
C SER A 25 18.87 7.92 -2.15
N SER A 26 19.05 9.22 -1.92
CA SER A 26 20.30 9.81 -1.42
C SER A 26 20.54 9.41 0.04
N ARG A 27 21.07 8.20 0.25
CA ARG A 27 21.55 7.82 1.58
C ARG A 27 22.83 8.58 1.88
N THR A 28 22.87 9.31 2.99
CA THR A 28 24.10 9.88 3.54
C THR A 28 25.15 8.77 3.69
N ARG A 29 26.19 8.82 2.86
CA ARG A 29 27.24 7.80 2.84
C ARG A 29 28.00 7.82 4.17
N THR A 30 28.14 6.67 4.81
CA THR A 30 29.03 6.46 5.96
C THR A 30 30.02 5.36 5.62
N SER A 31 31.27 5.50 6.07
CA SER A 31 32.37 4.59 5.71
C SER A 31 33.39 4.53 6.84
N SER A 32 34.04 3.38 7.01
CA SER A 32 35.23 3.27 7.87
C SER A 32 36.47 3.93 7.24
N ARG A 33 36.43 4.19 5.93
CA ARG A 33 37.50 4.82 5.14
C ARG A 33 37.09 6.22 4.68
N PRO A 34 38.05 7.17 4.56
CA PRO A 34 37.78 8.49 4.01
C PRO A 34 37.25 8.39 2.57
N PHE A 35 36.36 9.31 2.21
CA PHE A 35 35.86 9.51 0.84
C PHE A 35 35.69 11.01 0.55
N HIS A 36 35.50 11.36 -0.71
CA HIS A 36 35.37 12.75 -1.16
C HIS A 36 34.28 13.51 -0.37
N ASN A 37 34.60 14.71 0.12
CA ASN A 37 33.73 15.55 0.95
C ASN A 37 33.23 14.90 2.27
N SER A 38 33.99 13.96 2.83
CA SER A 38 33.66 13.34 4.13
C SER A 38 34.35 14.03 5.31
N ARG A 39 33.69 14.02 6.48
CA ARG A 39 34.21 14.47 7.78
C ARG A 39 34.35 13.29 8.73
N ARG A 40 35.39 13.30 9.57
CA ARG A 40 35.65 12.28 10.60
C ARG A 40 34.76 12.50 11.83
N TYR A 41 34.09 11.45 12.27
CA TYR A 41 33.27 11.38 13.48
C TYR A 41 33.76 10.26 14.40
N VAL A 42 33.52 10.41 15.71
CA VAL A 42 33.81 9.43 16.75
C VAL A 42 32.53 9.04 17.48
N TYR A 43 32.35 7.75 17.75
CA TYR A 43 31.34 7.25 18.67
C TYR A 43 31.95 6.21 19.60
N TYR A 44 31.40 6.07 20.81
CA TYR A 44 31.89 5.11 21.80
C TYR A 44 31.04 3.85 21.78
N HIS A 45 31.71 2.70 21.66
CA HIS A 45 31.09 1.40 21.81
C HIS A 45 31.84 0.63 22.89
N ARG A 46 31.17 0.28 23.99
CA ARG A 46 31.80 -0.36 25.18
C ARG A 46 33.01 0.45 25.69
N ASN A 47 32.85 1.77 25.81
CA ASN A 47 33.89 2.73 26.21
C ASN A 47 35.13 2.78 25.30
N GLN A 48 35.12 2.11 24.14
CA GLN A 48 36.20 2.22 23.15
C GLN A 48 35.81 3.21 22.05
N PRO A 49 36.67 4.19 21.71
CA PRO A 49 36.40 5.12 20.62
C PRO A 49 36.47 4.38 19.28
N ARG A 50 35.47 4.63 18.43
CA ARG A 50 35.43 4.15 17.04
C ARG A 50 35.24 5.33 16.11
N TYR A 51 36.13 5.44 15.13
CA TYR A 51 36.11 6.50 14.13
C TYR A 51 35.42 6.03 12.85
N PHE A 52 34.70 6.95 12.20
CA PHE A 52 34.12 6.75 10.87
C PHE A 52 34.07 8.07 10.11
N TYR A 53 33.89 8.00 8.81
CA TYR A 53 33.76 9.14 7.92
C TYR A 53 32.31 9.22 7.41
N ALA A 54 31.75 10.42 7.39
CA ALA A 54 30.39 10.67 6.91
C ALA A 54 30.34 11.92 6.02
N GLY A 55 29.37 11.97 5.11
CA GLY A 55 29.16 13.12 4.21
C GLY A 55 28.82 14.41 4.96
N SER A 56 28.86 15.54 4.25
CA SER A 56 28.57 16.87 4.78
C SER A 56 27.13 17.03 5.31
N ASP A 57 26.22 16.18 4.87
CA ASP A 57 24.81 16.11 5.22
C ASP A 57 24.51 15.25 6.47
N PHE A 58 25.53 14.61 7.05
CA PHE A 58 25.35 13.73 8.21
C PHE A 58 24.92 14.47 9.47
N LYS A 59 23.80 14.03 10.06
CA LYS A 59 23.30 14.50 11.35
C LYS A 59 23.13 13.31 12.30
N PRO A 60 23.81 13.29 13.46
CA PRO A 60 23.65 12.22 14.43
C PRO A 60 22.27 12.28 15.10
N GLY A 61 21.71 11.10 15.40
CA GLY A 61 20.42 10.97 16.09
C GLY A 61 19.22 10.81 15.14
N PHE A 62 18.02 10.99 15.68
CA PHE A 62 16.79 10.86 14.91
C PHE A 62 16.49 12.17 14.19
N SER A 63 16.39 12.11 12.87
CA SER A 63 15.76 13.20 12.12
C SER A 63 14.25 13.12 12.29
N PHE A 64 13.57 14.27 12.24
CA PHE A 64 12.11 14.31 12.22
C PHE A 64 11.57 13.48 11.03
N ALA A 65 12.23 13.52 9.88
CA ALA A 65 11.89 12.70 8.72
C ALA A 65 11.95 11.19 9.02
N THR A 66 12.92 10.73 9.80
CA THR A 66 13.05 9.32 10.21
C THR A 66 11.91 8.90 11.14
N VAL A 67 11.45 9.78 12.03
CA VAL A 67 10.28 9.50 12.89
C VAL A 67 8.98 9.50 12.08
N PHE A 68 8.82 10.42 11.13
CA PHE A 68 7.64 10.46 10.24
C PHE A 68 7.57 9.23 9.32
N ALA A 69 8.70 8.62 8.96
CA ALA A 69 8.70 7.39 8.20
C ALA A 69 8.04 6.20 8.93
N ILE A 70 7.94 6.23 10.27
CA ILE A 70 7.17 5.22 11.03
C ILE A 70 5.71 5.23 10.60
N LEU A 71 5.13 6.42 10.40
CA LEU A 71 3.72 6.57 9.98
C LEU A 71 3.49 5.94 8.61
N ILE A 72 4.50 5.95 7.73
CA ILE A 72 4.43 5.31 6.42
C ILE A 72 4.37 3.78 6.55
N TYR A 73 5.04 3.19 7.54
CA TYR A 73 5.03 1.72 7.73
C TYR A 73 3.74 1.19 8.35
N LEU A 74 3.04 1.99 9.16
CA LEU A 74 1.81 1.58 9.83
C LEU A 74 0.77 0.93 8.90
N PRO A 75 0.40 1.52 7.73
CA PRO A 75 -0.56 0.88 6.83
C PRO A 75 -0.05 -0.45 6.28
N PHE A 76 1.25 -0.58 5.95
CA PHE A 76 1.79 -1.85 5.45
C PHE A 76 1.83 -2.92 6.54
N LEU A 77 2.21 -2.57 7.77
CA LEU A 77 2.16 -3.49 8.90
C LEU A 77 0.72 -3.95 9.18
N TRP A 78 -0.23 -3.02 9.16
CA TRP A 78 -1.65 -3.33 9.32
C TRP A 78 -2.15 -4.31 8.25
N VAL A 79 -1.91 -4.00 6.96
CA VAL A 79 -2.34 -4.86 5.85
C VAL A 79 -1.67 -6.22 5.91
N SER A 80 -0.35 -6.29 6.15
CA SER A 80 0.37 -7.57 6.21
C SER A 80 -0.07 -8.44 7.38
N ILE A 81 -0.23 -7.86 8.58
CA ILE A 81 -0.70 -8.61 9.76
C ILE A 81 -2.13 -9.10 9.53
N SER A 82 -3.02 -8.23 9.03
CA SER A 82 -4.41 -8.59 8.75
C SER A 82 -4.50 -9.69 7.69
N GLY A 83 -3.69 -9.60 6.63
CA GLY A 83 -3.61 -10.62 5.59
C GLY A 83 -3.09 -11.96 6.12
N ILE A 84 -2.08 -11.96 7.01
CA ILE A 84 -1.59 -13.19 7.65
C ILE A 84 -2.68 -13.83 8.51
N ILE A 85 -3.40 -13.04 9.30
CA ILE A 85 -4.50 -13.55 10.13
C ILE A 85 -5.58 -14.19 9.26
N LYS A 86 -5.99 -13.52 8.17
CA LYS A 86 -6.99 -14.06 7.23
C LYS A 86 -6.53 -15.31 6.47
N ALA A 87 -5.23 -15.42 6.18
CA ALA A 87 -4.67 -16.57 5.47
C ALA A 87 -4.62 -17.83 6.34
N VAL A 88 -4.72 -17.72 7.66
CA VAL A 88 -4.76 -18.86 8.59
C VAL A 88 -6.21 -19.14 8.96
N PRO A 89 -6.75 -20.33 8.62
CA PRO A 89 -8.10 -20.71 8.99
C PRO A 89 -8.28 -20.63 10.52
N HIS A 90 -9.19 -19.79 10.97
CA HIS A 90 -9.45 -19.54 12.39
C HIS A 90 -10.90 -19.16 12.63
N ILE A 91 -11.50 -19.88 13.58
CA ILE A 91 -12.84 -19.61 14.11
C ILE A 91 -12.68 -19.06 15.53
N PRO A 92 -13.19 -17.86 15.82
CA PRO A 92 -13.25 -17.34 17.18
C PRO A 92 -13.98 -18.27 18.16
N LYS A 93 -13.54 -18.33 19.42
CA LYS A 93 -14.01 -19.32 20.43
C LYS A 93 -15.02 -18.79 21.45
N TYR A 94 -15.57 -17.60 21.25
CA TYR A 94 -16.36 -16.89 22.28
C TYR A 94 -17.89 -17.04 22.11
N SER A 95 -18.33 -18.08 21.41
CA SER A 95 -19.65 -18.20 20.79
C SER A 95 -20.42 -19.46 21.19
N ASP A 96 -21.71 -19.50 20.84
CA ASP A 96 -22.52 -20.70 20.95
C ASP A 96 -22.11 -21.70 19.86
N HIS A 97 -21.80 -22.93 20.26
CA HIS A 97 -21.43 -24.01 19.36
C HIS A 97 -22.46 -25.14 19.36
N THR A 98 -23.71 -24.81 19.71
CA THR A 98 -24.81 -25.77 19.69
C THR A 98 -25.29 -25.97 18.26
N ILE A 99 -25.12 -27.18 17.73
CA ILE A 99 -25.69 -27.58 16.43
C ILE A 99 -27.21 -27.65 16.58
N ILE A 100 -27.92 -27.01 15.66
CA ILE A 100 -29.38 -27.00 15.62
C ILE A 100 -29.86 -27.80 14.40
N ILE A 101 -30.77 -28.74 14.62
CA ILE A 101 -31.58 -29.36 13.57
C ILE A 101 -33.05 -29.08 13.93
N LYS A 102 -33.79 -28.41 13.03
CA LYS A 102 -35.24 -28.21 13.17
C LYS A 102 -35.93 -28.77 11.94
N ASP A 103 -36.57 -29.91 12.09
CA ASP A 103 -37.32 -30.54 11.01
C ASP A 103 -38.80 -30.10 11.02
N GLU A 104 -39.08 -28.87 10.59
CA GLU A 104 -40.45 -28.33 10.62
C GLU A 104 -41.30 -28.85 9.45
N ALA A 105 -40.66 -29.39 8.41
CA ALA A 105 -41.31 -29.98 7.25
C ALA A 105 -41.54 -31.51 7.34
N ASP A 106 -41.03 -32.18 8.38
CA ASP A 106 -41.12 -33.64 8.60
C ASP A 106 -40.56 -34.45 7.41
N VAL A 107 -39.27 -34.22 7.13
CA VAL A 107 -38.52 -34.73 5.97
C VAL A 107 -37.17 -35.37 6.31
N ILE A 108 -36.77 -35.35 7.58
CA ILE A 108 -35.52 -35.94 8.05
C ILE A 108 -35.86 -37.22 8.83
N ASP A 109 -35.67 -38.37 8.20
CA ASP A 109 -35.90 -39.68 8.85
C ASP A 109 -34.73 -40.08 9.76
N ASP A 110 -33.48 -39.90 9.32
CA ASP A 110 -32.26 -40.16 10.12
C ASP A 110 -31.61 -38.87 10.67
N GLU A 111 -32.29 -38.21 11.61
CA GLU A 111 -31.74 -37.04 12.32
C GLU A 111 -30.41 -37.37 13.02
N SER A 112 -30.25 -38.62 13.48
CA SER A 112 -29.05 -39.07 14.20
C SER A 112 -27.81 -39.13 13.30
N GLY A 113 -27.98 -39.62 12.07
CA GLY A 113 -26.95 -39.65 11.04
C GLY A 113 -26.55 -38.25 10.61
N VAL A 114 -27.53 -37.36 10.37
CA VAL A 114 -27.28 -35.95 10.06
C VAL A 114 -26.48 -35.30 11.18
N MET A 115 -26.97 -35.37 12.42
CA MET A 115 -26.30 -34.78 13.60
C MET A 115 -24.86 -35.30 13.78
N LYS A 116 -24.61 -36.58 13.48
CA LYS A 116 -23.26 -37.15 13.56
C LYS A 116 -22.30 -36.49 12.57
N GLU A 117 -22.71 -36.33 11.31
CA GLU A 117 -21.86 -35.69 10.28
C GLU A 117 -21.70 -34.19 10.54
N LEU A 118 -22.74 -33.50 11.01
CA LEU A 118 -22.64 -32.10 11.45
C LEU A 118 -21.62 -31.92 12.57
N LYS A 119 -21.60 -32.82 13.57
CA LYS A 119 -20.59 -32.83 14.64
C LYS A 119 -19.19 -33.14 14.11
N ALA A 120 -19.06 -34.01 13.11
CA ALA A 120 -17.77 -34.33 12.50
C ALA A 120 -17.20 -33.09 11.78
N PHE A 121 -18.05 -32.39 11.03
CA PHE A 121 -17.72 -31.12 10.38
C PHE A 121 -17.28 -30.08 11.42
N GLN A 122 -18.12 -29.80 12.42
CA GLN A 122 -17.82 -28.83 13.47
C GLN A 122 -16.52 -29.15 14.20
N LYS A 123 -16.28 -30.43 14.52
CA LYS A 123 -15.04 -30.83 15.20
C LYS A 123 -13.79 -30.56 14.36
N LYS A 124 -13.89 -30.62 13.04
CA LYS A 124 -12.76 -30.37 12.13
C LYS A 124 -12.54 -28.87 11.89
N THR A 125 -13.62 -28.11 11.76
CA THR A 125 -13.60 -26.72 11.27
C THR A 125 -13.80 -25.68 12.36
N ASP A 126 -14.32 -26.07 13.52
CA ASP A 126 -14.89 -25.23 14.58
C ASP A 126 -16.15 -24.43 14.16
N ILE A 127 -16.59 -24.51 12.89
CA ILE A 127 -17.85 -23.89 12.41
C ILE A 127 -19.04 -24.66 12.98
N THR A 128 -20.09 -23.96 13.40
CA THR A 128 -21.33 -24.59 13.89
C THR A 128 -22.35 -24.71 12.76
N PRO A 129 -22.52 -25.89 12.13
CA PRO A 129 -23.56 -26.05 11.12
C PRO A 129 -24.94 -26.11 11.79
N ALA A 130 -25.96 -25.68 11.06
CA ALA A 130 -27.35 -25.80 11.45
C ALA A 130 -28.21 -26.17 10.23
N VAL A 131 -29.27 -26.94 10.46
CA VAL A 131 -30.22 -27.36 9.42
C VAL A 131 -31.63 -27.03 9.87
N ILE A 132 -32.38 -26.34 9.02
CA ILE A 132 -33.81 -26.07 9.24
C ILE A 132 -34.57 -26.48 7.99
N THR A 133 -35.61 -27.29 8.15
CA THR A 133 -36.52 -27.65 7.07
C THR A 133 -37.84 -26.92 7.27
N ILE A 134 -38.44 -26.46 6.18
CA ILE A 134 -39.70 -25.71 6.18
C ILE A 134 -40.57 -26.10 4.98
N TYR A 135 -41.83 -25.66 4.97
CA TYR A 135 -42.66 -25.75 3.78
C TYR A 135 -42.49 -24.52 2.89
N ASN A 136 -42.71 -24.71 1.58
CA ASN A 136 -42.68 -23.64 0.60
C ASN A 136 -43.61 -22.47 0.96
N ASP A 137 -44.75 -22.76 1.58
CA ASP A 137 -45.75 -21.75 1.95
C ASP A 137 -45.29 -20.83 3.09
N ASP A 138 -44.31 -21.26 3.89
CA ASP A 138 -43.77 -20.49 5.02
C ASP A 138 -43.03 -19.23 4.55
N TRP A 139 -42.42 -19.29 3.36
CA TRP A 139 -41.64 -18.16 2.82
C TRP A 139 -42.25 -17.56 1.56
N LYS A 140 -42.80 -18.35 0.63
CA LYS A 140 -43.27 -17.84 -0.68
C LYS A 140 -44.36 -16.77 -0.59
N ASN A 141 -45.13 -16.76 0.50
CA ASN A 141 -46.23 -15.80 0.70
C ASN A 141 -45.76 -14.46 1.30
N THR A 142 -44.60 -14.45 1.96
CA THR A 142 -44.15 -13.33 2.81
C THR A 142 -42.83 -12.71 2.34
N TYR A 143 -41.97 -13.51 1.70
CA TYR A 143 -40.63 -13.13 1.31
C TYR A 143 -40.46 -13.17 -0.21
N SER A 144 -39.54 -12.36 -0.73
CA SER A 144 -39.30 -12.29 -2.18
C SER A 144 -38.48 -13.48 -2.69
N SER A 145 -37.64 -14.06 -1.82
CA SER A 145 -36.78 -15.20 -2.09
C SER A 145 -36.61 -16.07 -0.83
N LEU A 146 -36.15 -17.30 -1.01
CA LEU A 146 -35.72 -18.14 0.11
C LEU A 146 -34.50 -17.55 0.84
N GLU A 147 -33.65 -16.80 0.13
CA GLU A 147 -32.51 -16.07 0.69
C GLU A 147 -32.94 -15.02 1.72
N ASP A 148 -33.95 -14.19 1.39
CA ASP A 148 -34.47 -13.19 2.34
C ASP A 148 -35.04 -13.85 3.60
N TYR A 149 -35.76 -14.97 3.42
CA TYR A 149 -36.26 -15.75 4.53
C TYR A 149 -35.11 -16.32 5.37
N ALA A 150 -34.12 -16.92 4.72
CA ALA A 150 -33.00 -17.58 5.38
C ALA A 150 -32.12 -16.60 6.15
N TYR A 151 -31.91 -15.40 5.61
CA TYR A 151 -31.23 -14.31 6.30
C TYR A 151 -31.95 -13.92 7.59
N ASN A 152 -33.27 -13.69 7.52
CA ASN A 152 -34.06 -13.33 8.69
C ASN A 152 -34.13 -14.48 9.72
N ARG A 153 -34.24 -15.72 9.23
CA ARG A 153 -34.20 -16.91 10.07
C ARG A 153 -32.87 -17.02 10.81
N TYR A 154 -31.75 -16.81 10.11
CA TYR A 154 -30.41 -16.78 10.73
C TYR A 154 -30.35 -15.79 11.88
N LEU A 155 -30.76 -14.53 11.66
CA LEU A 155 -30.74 -13.48 12.69
C LEU A 155 -31.67 -13.77 13.87
N SER A 156 -32.74 -14.53 13.65
CA SER A 156 -33.66 -14.93 14.72
C SER A 156 -33.13 -16.09 15.56
N GLU A 157 -32.32 -16.97 14.98
CA GLU A 157 -31.81 -18.19 15.61
C GLU A 157 -30.46 -17.98 16.30
N PHE A 158 -29.62 -17.11 15.74
CA PHE A 158 -28.23 -16.93 16.17
C PHE A 158 -27.96 -15.49 16.58
N ASN A 159 -27.23 -15.34 17.69
CA ASN A 159 -26.74 -14.05 18.18
C ASN A 159 -25.27 -13.79 17.83
N ASP A 160 -24.66 -14.70 17.07
CA ASP A 160 -23.29 -14.63 16.60
C ASP A 160 -23.19 -14.95 15.09
N GLU A 161 -21.97 -14.96 14.56
CA GLU A 161 -21.68 -15.14 13.13
C GLU A 161 -20.81 -16.39 12.88
N MET A 162 -20.94 -17.39 13.75
CA MET A 162 -20.14 -18.63 13.71
C MET A 162 -20.87 -19.78 13.04
N HIS A 163 -22.14 -19.55 12.70
CA HIS A 163 -23.04 -20.57 12.20
C HIS A 163 -23.04 -20.60 10.67
N TRP A 164 -23.19 -21.81 10.12
CA TRP A 164 -23.57 -22.03 8.73
C TRP A 164 -24.93 -22.71 8.71
N LEU A 165 -25.96 -21.93 8.38
CA LEU A 165 -27.35 -22.37 8.36
C LEU A 165 -27.73 -22.84 6.97
N LEU A 166 -28.19 -24.07 6.87
CA LEU A 166 -28.82 -24.60 5.67
C LEU A 166 -30.33 -24.64 5.87
N ILE A 167 -31.07 -23.97 4.99
CA ILE A 167 -32.53 -24.03 4.93
C ILE A 167 -32.94 -24.87 3.75
N TYR A 168 -33.75 -25.89 4.00
CA TYR A 168 -34.40 -26.69 2.95
C TYR A 168 -35.90 -26.45 2.97
N SER A 169 -36.50 -26.30 1.80
CA SER A 169 -37.92 -26.03 1.64
C SER A 169 -38.54 -26.95 0.60
N GLN A 170 -39.72 -27.48 0.89
CA GLN A 170 -40.48 -28.30 -0.05
C GLN A 170 -41.99 -28.07 0.04
N PRO A 171 -42.81 -28.51 -0.94
CA PRO A 171 -44.26 -28.46 -0.83
C PRO A 171 -44.78 -29.35 0.31
N GLN A 172 -45.94 -29.00 0.87
CA GLN A 172 -46.58 -29.81 1.91
C GLN A 172 -47.14 -31.14 1.34
N ASP A 173 -47.57 -31.13 0.08
CA ASP A 173 -48.02 -32.33 -0.62
C ASP A 173 -46.82 -33.19 -1.08
N LYS A 174 -46.56 -34.27 -0.34
CA LYS A 174 -45.56 -35.31 -0.68
C LYS A 174 -45.80 -35.95 -2.06
N ALA A 175 -46.98 -35.79 -2.68
CA ALA A 175 -47.35 -36.46 -3.93
C ALA A 175 -46.47 -36.10 -5.16
N ASN A 176 -45.78 -34.95 -5.13
CA ASN A 176 -44.92 -34.47 -6.23
C ASN A 176 -43.47 -34.26 -5.77
N HIS A 177 -42.87 -35.29 -5.16
CA HIS A 177 -41.47 -35.31 -4.69
C HIS A 177 -40.38 -34.89 -5.72
N SER A 178 -40.70 -34.62 -6.99
CA SER A 178 -39.72 -34.55 -8.06
C SER A 178 -39.40 -33.18 -8.67
N SER A 179 -39.96 -32.04 -8.23
CA SER A 179 -39.63 -30.76 -8.93
C SER A 179 -39.59 -29.47 -8.13
N ASP A 180 -40.17 -29.38 -6.93
CA ASP A 180 -40.47 -28.07 -6.32
C ASP A 180 -39.79 -27.84 -4.96
N TRP A 181 -38.62 -28.47 -4.74
CA TRP A 181 -37.79 -28.18 -3.58
C TRP A 181 -36.84 -27.02 -3.84
N TYR A 182 -36.46 -26.33 -2.77
CA TYR A 182 -35.50 -25.23 -2.76
C TYR A 182 -34.60 -25.39 -1.55
N TRP A 183 -33.38 -24.87 -1.61
CA TRP A 183 -32.55 -24.76 -0.43
C TRP A 183 -31.63 -23.54 -0.53
N GLU A 184 -31.20 -23.04 0.61
CA GLU A 184 -30.30 -21.89 0.71
C GLU A 184 -29.31 -22.08 1.87
N GLY A 185 -28.06 -21.66 1.68
CA GLY A 185 -27.01 -21.71 2.69
C GLY A 185 -26.60 -20.30 3.15
N MET A 186 -26.84 -19.97 4.41
CA MET A 186 -26.47 -18.71 5.05
C MET A 186 -25.23 -18.86 5.92
N GLN A 187 -24.19 -18.10 5.57
CA GLN A 187 -22.88 -18.17 6.19
C GLN A 187 -22.63 -16.94 7.08
N GLY A 188 -22.19 -17.15 8.32
CA GLY A 188 -21.72 -16.04 9.17
C GLY A 188 -20.29 -15.62 8.82
N ASP A 189 -19.99 -14.32 8.82
CA ASP A 189 -18.69 -13.75 8.41
C ASP A 189 -17.48 -14.34 9.16
N ASN A 190 -17.65 -14.77 10.40
CA ASN A 190 -16.54 -15.34 11.17
C ASN A 190 -16.16 -16.76 10.73
N THR A 191 -16.90 -17.34 9.77
CA THR A 191 -16.62 -18.67 9.20
C THR A 191 -15.80 -18.60 7.91
N ASP A 192 -15.67 -17.42 7.28
CA ASP A 192 -15.08 -17.21 5.95
C ASP A 192 -13.63 -17.66 5.82
N SER A 193 -12.88 -17.64 6.92
CA SER A 193 -11.47 -18.08 6.91
C SER A 193 -11.33 -19.59 6.71
N VAL A 194 -12.38 -20.35 6.95
CA VAL A 194 -12.44 -21.81 6.84
C VAL A 194 -13.37 -22.22 5.70
N LEU A 195 -14.62 -21.77 5.71
CA LEU A 195 -15.61 -22.01 4.65
C LEU A 195 -15.51 -20.88 3.62
N ARG A 196 -14.51 -20.96 2.74
CA ARG A 196 -14.38 -19.98 1.65
C ARG A 196 -15.32 -20.36 0.50
N GLU A 197 -15.44 -19.45 -0.45
CA GLU A 197 -16.23 -19.61 -1.68
C GLU A 197 -16.03 -20.99 -2.34
N ASN A 198 -14.78 -21.43 -2.57
CA ASN A 198 -14.51 -22.73 -3.18
C ASN A 198 -15.00 -23.93 -2.34
N GLU A 199 -14.92 -23.82 -1.01
CA GLU A 199 -15.40 -24.87 -0.11
C GLU A 199 -16.94 -24.92 -0.08
N ALA A 200 -17.60 -23.76 -0.03
CA ALA A 200 -19.06 -23.65 -0.13
C ALA A 200 -19.55 -24.17 -1.49
N GLU A 201 -18.96 -23.75 -2.61
CA GLU A 201 -19.32 -24.22 -3.96
C GLU A 201 -19.22 -25.74 -4.12
N ARG A 202 -18.18 -26.36 -3.51
CA ARG A 202 -18.00 -27.81 -3.53
C ARG A 202 -19.13 -28.53 -2.78
N PHE A 203 -19.49 -28.03 -1.61
CA PHE A 203 -20.63 -28.56 -0.88
C PHE A 203 -21.91 -28.36 -1.66
N ASN A 204 -22.14 -27.16 -2.18
CA ASN A 204 -23.37 -26.79 -2.89
C ASN A 204 -23.56 -27.68 -4.12
N SER A 205 -22.48 -27.93 -4.87
CA SER A 205 -22.48 -28.86 -6.00
C SER A 205 -22.77 -30.30 -5.59
N ALA A 206 -22.13 -30.79 -4.52
CA ALA A 206 -22.34 -32.16 -4.04
C ALA A 206 -23.76 -32.37 -3.48
N PHE A 207 -24.22 -31.46 -2.62
CA PHE A 207 -25.54 -31.50 -2.01
C PHE A 207 -26.65 -31.42 -3.06
N HIS A 208 -26.54 -30.48 -4.00
CA HIS A 208 -27.51 -30.37 -5.10
C HIS A 208 -27.53 -31.62 -5.97
N SER A 209 -26.36 -32.21 -6.27
CA SER A 209 -26.28 -33.48 -7.02
C SER A 209 -26.97 -34.62 -6.26
N TYR A 210 -26.74 -34.75 -4.96
CA TYR A 210 -27.34 -35.83 -4.15
C TYR A 210 -28.87 -35.68 -4.04
N LEU A 211 -29.38 -34.46 -3.88
CA LEU A 211 -30.82 -34.21 -3.92
C LEU A 211 -31.43 -34.52 -5.29
N TYR A 212 -30.74 -34.13 -6.38
CA TYR A 212 -31.23 -34.35 -7.75
C TYR A 212 -31.25 -35.83 -8.14
N ASP A 213 -30.30 -36.63 -7.65
CA ASP A 213 -30.23 -38.08 -7.85
C ASP A 213 -31.34 -38.84 -7.09
N LYS A 214 -32.32 -38.13 -6.51
CA LYS A 214 -33.46 -38.65 -5.74
C LYS A 214 -33.05 -39.41 -4.48
N ASN A 215 -31.91 -39.05 -3.86
CA ASN A 215 -31.67 -39.47 -2.49
C ASN A 215 -32.60 -38.65 -1.56
N ASP A 216 -32.93 -39.21 -0.41
CA ASP A 216 -33.66 -38.49 0.63
C ASP A 216 -32.82 -37.31 1.16
N LEU A 217 -33.47 -36.34 1.80
CA LEU A 217 -32.80 -35.12 2.28
C LEU A 217 -31.68 -35.44 3.28
N ASP A 218 -31.97 -36.32 4.23
CA ASP A 218 -31.03 -36.76 5.27
C ASP A 218 -29.81 -37.46 4.66
N GLU A 219 -29.99 -38.38 3.71
CA GLU A 219 -28.90 -39.02 2.99
C GLU A 219 -28.05 -38.01 2.20
N SER A 220 -28.71 -37.04 1.57
CA SER A 220 -28.04 -35.96 0.82
C SER A 220 -27.19 -35.08 1.75
N LEU A 221 -27.70 -34.72 2.93
CA LEU A 221 -26.97 -33.98 3.96
C LEU A 221 -25.79 -34.78 4.50
N ILE A 222 -26.00 -36.04 4.86
CA ILE A 222 -24.96 -36.94 5.39
C ILE A 222 -23.80 -37.02 4.39
N ARG A 223 -24.10 -37.28 3.11
CA ARG A 223 -23.07 -37.41 2.08
C ARG A 223 -22.37 -36.10 1.78
N SER A 224 -23.08 -34.98 1.69
CA SER A 224 -22.47 -33.68 1.38
C SER A 224 -21.59 -33.17 2.51
N PHE A 225 -22.03 -33.28 3.78
CA PHE A 225 -21.22 -32.91 4.92
C PHE A 225 -20.02 -33.84 5.11
N SER A 226 -20.19 -35.15 4.90
CA SER A 226 -19.07 -36.09 4.93
C SER A 226 -18.02 -35.76 3.86
N TYR A 227 -18.46 -35.53 2.62
CA TYR A 227 -17.60 -35.12 1.51
C TYR A 227 -16.86 -33.81 1.79
N LEU A 228 -17.56 -32.77 2.26
CA LEU A 228 -16.94 -31.51 2.61
C LEU A 228 -15.97 -31.69 3.78
N THR A 229 -16.36 -32.42 4.81
CA THR A 229 -15.51 -32.71 5.97
C THR A 229 -14.23 -33.41 5.56
N ASP A 230 -14.24 -34.32 4.58
CA ASP A 230 -13.03 -34.97 4.11
C ASP A 230 -12.15 -34.04 3.26
N THR A 231 -12.77 -33.21 2.42
CA THR A 231 -12.06 -32.41 1.41
C THR A 231 -11.62 -31.02 1.90
N ILE A 232 -12.25 -30.48 2.96
CA ILE A 232 -11.92 -29.15 3.48
C ILE A 232 -10.50 -29.10 4.05
N SER A 233 -9.75 -28.09 3.64
CA SER A 233 -8.35 -27.90 4.04
C SER A 233 -8.22 -26.83 5.12
N MET A 234 -7.81 -27.25 6.32
CA MET A 234 -7.46 -26.36 7.43
C MET A 234 -6.02 -25.81 7.36
N LYS A 235 -5.34 -26.00 6.22
CA LYS A 235 -4.00 -25.45 6.00
C LYS A 235 -4.10 -23.97 5.65
N PRO A 236 -3.09 -23.14 6.03
CA PRO A 236 -3.05 -21.75 5.61
C PRO A 236 -3.05 -21.62 4.09
N ASP A 237 -3.72 -20.58 3.59
CA ASP A 237 -3.68 -20.22 2.18
C ASP A 237 -2.28 -19.67 1.85
N MET A 238 -1.45 -20.49 1.20
CA MET A 238 -0.09 -20.12 0.85
C MET A 238 -0.02 -19.02 -0.20
N HIS A 239 -1.05 -18.88 -1.05
CA HIS A 239 -1.11 -17.82 -2.06
C HIS A 239 -1.29 -16.44 -1.42
N GLN A 240 -2.03 -16.38 -0.30
CA GLN A 240 -2.17 -15.15 0.49
C GLN A 240 -1.03 -14.98 1.51
N LEU A 241 -0.65 -16.05 2.20
CA LEU A 241 0.34 -16.00 3.29
C LEU A 241 1.73 -15.60 2.79
N GLY A 242 2.16 -16.15 1.65
CA GLY A 242 3.50 -15.89 1.10
C GLY A 242 3.78 -14.40 0.84
N PRO A 243 2.95 -13.71 0.03
CA PRO A 243 3.09 -12.27 -0.21
C PRO A 243 3.02 -11.44 1.06
N MET A 244 2.14 -11.79 2.02
CA MET A 244 2.00 -11.02 3.27
C MET A 244 3.23 -11.16 4.18
N LEU A 245 3.80 -12.37 4.30
CA LEU A 245 5.05 -12.59 5.02
C LEU A 245 6.23 -11.90 4.34
N PHE A 246 6.29 -11.92 3.01
CA PHE A 246 7.32 -11.20 2.26
C PHE A 246 7.24 -9.69 2.51
N MET A 247 6.04 -9.11 2.42
CA MET A 247 5.82 -7.69 2.68
C MET A 247 6.18 -7.32 4.12
N LEU A 248 5.77 -8.12 5.11
CA LEU A 248 6.13 -7.90 6.51
C LEU A 248 7.64 -7.94 6.71
N GLY A 249 8.31 -8.97 6.17
CA GLY A 249 9.76 -9.10 6.23
C GLY A 249 10.49 -7.94 5.55
N PHE A 250 10.00 -7.50 4.39
CA PHE A 250 10.53 -6.36 3.66
C PHE A 250 10.39 -5.05 4.46
N VAL A 251 9.22 -4.79 5.03
CA VAL A 251 8.96 -3.59 5.86
C VAL A 251 9.87 -3.58 7.08
N LEU A 252 9.99 -4.71 7.79
CA LEU A 252 10.86 -4.83 8.96
C LEU A 252 12.34 -4.65 8.60
N LEU A 253 12.80 -5.27 7.51
CA LEU A 253 14.17 -5.12 7.01
C LEU A 253 14.45 -3.67 6.60
N HIS A 254 13.53 -3.05 5.86
CA HIS A 254 13.67 -1.68 5.40
C HIS A 254 13.69 -0.70 6.57
N ALA A 255 12.77 -0.86 7.53
CA ALA A 255 12.77 -0.08 8.77
C ALA A 255 14.10 -0.27 9.51
N PHE A 256 14.56 -1.50 9.69
CA PHE A 256 15.86 -1.77 10.32
C PHE A 256 17.00 -1.02 9.62
N LEU A 257 17.10 -1.09 8.29
CA LEU A 257 18.14 -0.38 7.53
C LEU A 257 18.04 1.15 7.65
N MET A 258 16.83 1.69 7.76
CA MET A 258 16.60 3.13 7.91
C MET A 258 16.94 3.63 9.32
N PHE A 259 16.54 2.89 10.36
CA PHE A 259 16.74 3.32 11.76
C PHE A 259 18.11 2.93 12.32
N TYR A 260 18.75 1.90 11.79
CA TYR A 260 20.04 1.40 12.29
C TYR A 260 21.13 2.49 12.39
N PRO A 261 21.35 3.36 11.38
CA PRO A 261 22.32 4.45 11.50
C PRO A 261 21.98 5.43 12.62
N SER A 262 20.70 5.79 12.77
CA SER A 262 20.21 6.71 13.80
C SER A 262 20.41 6.15 15.21
N PHE A 263 20.25 4.83 15.39
CA PHE A 263 20.54 4.16 16.66
C PHE A 263 22.05 4.03 16.92
N LYS A 264 22.80 3.53 15.93
CA LYS A 264 24.24 3.26 16.07
C LYS A 264 25.06 4.53 16.28
N TYR A 265 24.76 5.57 15.51
CA TYR A 265 25.53 6.82 15.51
C TYR A 265 24.83 7.93 16.30
N ARG A 266 23.83 7.62 17.13
CA ARG A 266 23.08 8.59 17.94
C ARG A 266 23.96 9.52 18.77
N LYS A 267 25.06 8.98 19.30
CA LYS A 267 26.03 9.67 20.16
C LYS A 267 27.32 10.05 19.42
N ALA A 268 27.31 10.01 18.08
CA ALA A 268 28.49 10.37 17.31
C ALA A 268 28.76 11.88 17.43
N GLN A 269 30.03 12.22 17.64
CA GLN A 269 30.52 13.60 17.72
C GLN A 269 31.59 13.81 16.64
N PRO A 270 31.74 15.03 16.11
CA PRO A 270 32.84 15.31 15.20
C PRO A 270 34.16 15.03 15.92
N ALA A 271 35.06 14.28 15.29
CA ALA A 271 36.41 14.12 15.84
C ALA A 271 37.13 15.48 15.74
N PRO A 272 38.08 15.77 16.66
CA PRO A 272 38.95 16.92 16.53
C PRO A 272 39.55 16.96 15.13
N LEU A 273 39.51 18.15 14.51
CA LEU A 273 40.26 18.40 13.29
C LEU A 273 41.73 18.35 13.69
N ASP A 274 42.47 17.44 13.08
CA ASP A 274 43.93 17.54 13.09
C ASP A 274 44.25 18.91 12.45
N THR A 275 45.24 19.65 12.94
CA THR A 275 45.54 21.06 12.58
C THR A 275 45.85 21.32 11.09
N ASP A 276 45.77 20.29 10.27
CA ASP A 276 45.89 20.38 8.82
C ASP A 276 44.49 20.43 8.22
N SER A 277 44.11 21.62 7.76
CA SER A 277 42.85 21.97 7.10
C SER A 277 42.67 21.25 5.76
N ASN A 278 42.63 19.93 5.74
CA ASN A 278 42.30 19.15 4.57
C ASN A 278 40.84 18.72 4.66
N THR A 279 39.96 19.68 4.32
CA THR A 279 38.82 19.33 3.48
C THR A 279 39.40 18.52 2.32
N TYR A 280 39.10 17.23 2.21
CA TYR A 280 39.53 16.39 1.09
C TYR A 280 38.79 16.85 -0.19
N GLY A 281 39.14 18.05 -0.64
CA GLY A 281 38.82 18.59 -1.95
C GLY A 281 39.63 17.81 -2.96
N GLY A 282 38.93 17.22 -3.93
CA GLY A 282 39.57 16.57 -5.06
C GLY A 282 40.32 17.61 -5.86
N SER A 283 41.65 17.56 -5.79
CA SER A 283 42.49 17.97 -6.91
C SER A 283 43.00 16.69 -7.55
N ASP A 284 42.57 16.44 -8.79
CA ASP A 284 43.07 15.38 -9.64
C ASP A 284 44.60 15.47 -9.71
N SER A 285 45.27 14.49 -9.11
CA SER A 285 46.68 14.22 -9.39
C SER A 285 46.91 12.72 -9.35
N TYR A 286 46.99 12.15 -10.55
CA TYR A 286 47.53 10.82 -10.78
C TYR A 286 48.96 10.77 -10.26
N GLY A 287 49.22 10.01 -9.19
CA GLY A 287 50.61 9.80 -8.77
C GLY A 287 50.80 9.17 -7.40
N SER A 288 51.02 7.85 -7.40
CA SER A 288 51.94 7.14 -6.50
C SER A 288 51.51 6.80 -5.06
N ARG A 289 51.37 5.47 -4.88
CA ARG A 289 51.81 4.62 -3.76
C ARG A 289 51.24 4.88 -2.34
N ASN A 290 50.46 3.89 -1.93
CA ASN A 290 50.18 3.51 -0.54
C ASN A 290 51.45 3.49 0.33
N SER A 291 51.39 4.10 1.50
CA SER A 291 52.15 3.67 2.67
C SER A 291 51.32 3.90 3.93
N TYR A 292 51.00 2.82 4.63
CA TYR A 292 50.40 2.83 5.97
C TYR A 292 51.50 3.18 6.98
N GLY A 293 51.17 4.06 7.94
CA GLY A 293 52.06 4.35 9.06
C GLY A 293 51.26 4.74 10.29
N ASN A 294 51.14 3.81 11.23
CA ASN A 294 50.83 4.07 12.64
C ASN A 294 51.71 5.20 13.17
N SER A 295 51.14 6.15 13.92
CA SER A 295 51.85 6.68 15.09
C SER A 295 50.88 7.26 16.10
N TYR A 296 50.87 6.63 17.27
CA TYR A 296 50.61 7.29 18.53
C TYR A 296 51.71 8.32 18.74
N THR A 297 51.37 9.56 19.10
CA THR A 297 52.09 10.35 20.11
C THR A 297 51.33 11.64 20.39
N SER A 298 50.87 11.72 21.63
CA SER A 298 50.51 12.94 22.34
C SER A 298 51.76 13.78 22.61
N THR A 299 51.73 15.08 22.33
CA THR A 299 52.26 16.14 23.23
C THR A 299 51.86 17.54 22.72
N PRO A 300 51.64 18.51 23.62
CA PRO A 300 51.12 19.84 23.31
C PRO A 300 52.25 20.87 23.17
N TYR A 301 51.94 22.00 22.51
CA TYR A 301 52.52 23.37 22.55
C TYR A 301 52.31 23.93 21.12
N SER A 302 52.08 25.20 20.83
CA SER A 302 51.98 26.44 21.58
C SER A 302 51.53 27.47 20.55
N SER A 303 50.71 28.42 20.99
CA SER A 303 50.38 29.61 20.22
C SER A 303 51.64 30.26 19.67
N ASN A 304 51.67 30.53 18.36
CA ASN A 304 52.39 31.69 17.88
C ASN A 304 51.59 32.41 16.80
N ASN A 305 51.54 33.71 17.04
CA ASN A 305 50.74 34.74 16.44
C ASN A 305 51.51 35.25 15.21
N SER A 306 50.88 35.26 14.04
CA SER A 306 51.36 36.07 12.93
C SER A 306 50.17 36.53 12.08
N ASN A 307 49.78 37.77 12.34
CA ASN A 307 49.14 38.68 11.40
C ASN A 307 49.79 38.55 10.01
N ILE A 308 49.00 38.56 8.94
CA ILE A 308 49.30 39.28 7.69
C ILE A 308 48.02 39.43 6.84
N ASN A 309 47.68 40.71 6.65
CA ASN A 309 47.01 41.40 5.56
C ASN A 309 45.80 40.80 4.83
N ILE A 310 44.67 41.45 5.14
CA ILE A 310 43.53 41.70 4.27
C ILE A 310 44.00 42.52 3.06
N ASN A 311 43.84 41.98 1.85
CA ASN A 311 43.74 42.79 0.64
C ASN A 311 42.41 42.51 -0.04
N ASN A 312 41.59 43.56 -0.05
CA ASN A 312 40.33 43.66 -0.78
C ASN A 312 40.58 43.58 -2.28
N ASN A 313 39.82 42.74 -2.98
CA ASN A 313 39.48 42.97 -4.38
C ASN A 313 37.99 42.76 -4.56
N VAL A 314 37.28 43.88 -4.56
CA VAL A 314 35.92 44.02 -5.07
C VAL A 314 36.01 43.99 -6.58
N SER A 315 35.34 43.03 -7.22
CA SER A 315 34.93 43.16 -8.61
C SER A 315 33.45 42.86 -8.72
N ARG A 316 32.68 43.94 -8.92
CA ARG A 316 31.27 43.96 -9.28
C ARG A 316 31.13 43.41 -10.70
N ASN A 317 30.22 42.48 -10.92
CA ASN A 317 29.50 42.39 -12.18
C ASN A 317 28.01 42.22 -11.90
N ASN A 318 27.27 43.24 -12.35
CA ASN A 318 25.85 43.43 -12.16
C ASN A 318 25.08 42.64 -13.21
N ASN A 319 24.16 41.79 -12.77
CA ASN A 319 22.94 41.50 -13.51
C ASN A 319 21.85 41.13 -12.49
N PRO A 320 20.81 41.96 -12.25
CA PRO A 320 19.76 41.59 -11.32
C PRO A 320 18.84 40.58 -12.01
N ASN A 321 19.01 39.30 -11.71
CA ASN A 321 17.88 38.37 -11.80
C ASN A 321 16.72 38.95 -10.97
N PRO A 322 15.45 38.81 -11.40
CA PRO A 322 14.32 39.28 -10.61
C PRO A 322 14.42 38.63 -9.23
N LEU A 323 14.76 39.44 -8.24
CA LEU A 323 14.93 38.99 -6.87
C LEU A 323 13.59 38.45 -6.40
N ASP A 324 13.57 37.16 -6.06
CA ASP A 324 12.45 36.50 -5.40
C ASP A 324 11.92 37.42 -4.28
N PRO A 325 10.62 37.80 -4.30
CA PRO A 325 10.00 38.64 -3.28
C PRO A 325 10.28 38.19 -1.85
N GLN A 326 10.54 36.88 -1.64
CA GLN A 326 10.91 36.34 -0.33
C GLN A 326 12.31 36.76 0.14
N THR A 327 13.23 37.03 -0.77
CA THR A 327 14.62 37.42 -0.45
C THR A 327 14.68 38.86 0.03
N ILE A 328 14.01 39.79 -0.67
CA ILE A 328 13.88 41.21 -0.26
C ILE A 328 13.18 41.34 1.10
N ARG A 329 12.24 40.42 1.38
CA ARG A 329 11.49 40.38 2.64
C ARG A 329 12.32 39.86 3.81
N ARG A 330 13.13 38.80 3.61
CA ARG A 330 14.09 38.33 4.63
C ARG A 330 15.11 39.41 4.97
N GLN A 331 15.53 40.21 3.98
CA GLN A 331 16.40 41.36 4.20
C GLN A 331 15.75 42.44 5.07
N ARG A 332 14.51 42.84 4.77
CA ARG A 332 13.77 43.83 5.59
C ARG A 332 13.53 43.36 7.03
N ILE A 333 13.23 42.07 7.25
CA ILE A 333 13.03 41.51 8.60
C ILE A 333 14.34 41.57 9.39
N ASN A 334 15.45 41.17 8.78
CA ASN A 334 16.77 41.18 9.42
C ASN A 334 17.28 42.62 9.69
N GLU A 335 16.98 43.58 8.80
CA GLU A 335 17.39 44.98 8.94
C GLU A 335 16.52 45.76 9.94
N SER A 336 15.26 45.37 10.16
CA SER A 336 14.35 46.07 11.07
C SER A 336 14.66 45.89 12.56
N GLY A 337 15.47 44.87 12.92
CA GLY A 337 15.87 44.60 14.31
C GLY A 337 14.73 44.28 15.29
N LYS A 338 13.48 44.14 14.82
CA LYS A 338 12.32 43.84 15.65
C LYS A 338 12.06 42.34 15.72
N ASN A 339 11.78 41.82 16.92
CA ASN A 339 11.32 40.45 17.10
C ASN A 339 9.92 40.31 16.45
N TYR A 340 9.88 39.61 15.32
CA TYR A 340 8.67 39.41 14.54
C TYR A 340 7.69 38.52 15.30
N THR A 341 6.62 39.11 15.84
CA THR A 341 5.66 38.39 16.69
C THR A 341 4.61 37.66 15.84
N TYR A 342 3.88 36.73 16.47
CA TYR A 342 2.81 36.00 15.80
C TYR A 342 1.68 36.91 15.28
N SER A 343 1.41 38.03 15.96
CA SER A 343 0.49 39.06 15.50
C SER A 343 0.98 39.76 14.22
N ASP A 344 2.29 40.03 14.12
CA ASP A 344 2.89 40.64 12.93
C ASP A 344 2.80 39.70 11.71
N TYR A 345 3.02 38.40 11.93
CA TYR A 345 2.83 37.38 10.89
C TYR A 345 1.39 37.33 10.36
N LYS A 346 0.40 37.44 11.25
CA LYS A 346 -1.02 37.38 10.86
C LYS A 346 -1.45 38.64 10.10
N ALA A 347 -0.95 39.81 10.50
CA ALA A 347 -1.18 41.07 9.79
C ALA A 347 -0.57 41.02 8.38
N ASP A 348 0.67 40.55 8.26
CA ASP A 348 1.38 40.46 6.99
C ASP A 348 0.77 39.39 6.06
N LYS A 349 0.29 38.25 6.60
CA LYS A 349 -0.48 37.29 5.79
C LYS A 349 -1.73 37.93 5.18
N LYS A 350 -2.46 38.74 5.95
CA LYS A 350 -3.66 39.44 5.46
C LYS A 350 -3.32 40.46 4.36
N GLU A 351 -2.18 41.13 4.47
CA GLU A 351 -1.70 42.07 3.45
C GLU A 351 -1.28 41.35 2.16
N ARG A 352 -0.62 40.19 2.25
CA ARG A 352 -0.33 39.34 1.08
C ARG A 352 -1.58 38.85 0.36
N ASP A 353 -2.58 38.40 1.12
CA ASP A 353 -3.82 37.90 0.54
C ASP A 353 -4.55 39.05 -0.19
N ALA A 354 -4.43 40.29 0.31
CA ALA A 354 -4.95 41.48 -0.37
C ALA A 354 -4.14 41.85 -1.63
N GLU A 355 -2.81 41.82 -1.60
CA GLU A 355 -1.95 42.07 -2.77
C GLU A 355 -2.19 41.02 -3.87
N PHE A 356 -2.33 39.74 -3.49
CA PHE A 356 -2.61 38.66 -4.43
C PHE A 356 -3.98 38.85 -5.09
N ASN A 357 -5.01 39.20 -4.32
CA ASN A 357 -6.33 39.47 -4.88
C ASN A 357 -6.32 40.70 -5.80
N SER A 358 -5.60 41.76 -5.44
CA SER A 358 -5.42 42.93 -6.32
C SER A 358 -4.70 42.58 -7.62
N PHE A 359 -3.72 41.67 -7.58
CA PHE A 359 -3.05 41.17 -8.78
C PHE A 359 -4.01 40.36 -9.67
N ILE A 360 -4.82 39.49 -9.09
CA ILE A 360 -5.85 38.73 -9.82
C ILE A 360 -6.87 39.67 -10.47
N ASP A 361 -7.30 40.71 -9.78
CA ASP A 361 -8.25 41.69 -10.31
C ASP A 361 -7.64 42.50 -11.47
N GLN A 362 -6.37 42.89 -11.35
CA GLN A 362 -5.65 43.57 -12.43
C GLN A 362 -5.44 42.65 -13.63
N TYR A 363 -5.19 41.36 -13.40
CA TYR A 363 -5.07 40.34 -14.45
C TYR A 363 -6.40 40.12 -15.19
N LYS A 364 -7.52 40.09 -14.47
CA LYS A 364 -8.87 40.00 -15.07
C LYS A 364 -9.23 41.22 -15.93
N GLN A 365 -8.71 42.40 -15.63
CA GLN A 365 -8.91 43.61 -16.44
C GLN A 365 -8.10 43.63 -17.74
N MET A 366 -7.02 42.85 -17.82
CA MET A 366 -6.17 42.75 -19.01
C MET A 366 -6.62 41.65 -19.99
N MET A 367 -7.63 40.86 -19.64
CA MET A 367 -8.21 39.85 -20.51
C MET A 367 -9.28 40.46 -21.45
N PRO A 368 -9.21 40.21 -22.77
CA PRO A 368 -10.22 40.70 -23.72
C PRO A 368 -11.59 40.08 -23.45
N GLU A 369 -12.67 40.86 -23.65
CA GLU A 369 -14.05 40.58 -23.20
C GLU A 369 -14.66 39.24 -23.66
N ASN A 370 -14.08 38.58 -24.67
CA ASN A 370 -14.56 37.28 -25.16
C ASN A 370 -14.08 36.05 -24.36
N SER A 371 -13.52 36.25 -23.16
CA SER A 371 -13.00 35.15 -22.31
C SER A 371 -13.55 35.15 -20.88
N LYS A 372 -14.65 35.86 -20.62
CA LYS A 372 -15.26 35.96 -19.28
C LYS A 372 -16.21 34.80 -18.92
N ASP A 373 -16.45 33.84 -19.81
CA ASP A 373 -17.26 32.66 -19.51
C ASP A 373 -16.40 31.47 -19.07
N GLU A 374 -16.41 31.20 -17.76
CA GLU A 374 -15.83 30.04 -17.11
C GLU A 374 -16.67 28.78 -17.41
N SER A 375 -16.51 28.15 -18.58
CA SER A 375 -16.96 26.76 -18.76
C SER A 375 -16.16 25.91 -19.75
N ASP A 376 -15.38 26.49 -20.67
CA ASP A 376 -14.90 25.73 -21.85
C ASP A 376 -13.37 25.51 -21.92
N MET A 377 -12.65 25.61 -20.79
CA MET A 377 -11.19 25.40 -20.75
C MET A 377 -10.72 24.21 -19.92
N MET A 378 -11.54 23.15 -19.78
CA MET A 378 -11.03 21.83 -19.44
C MET A 378 -11.33 20.84 -20.57
N PRO A 379 -10.34 20.14 -21.14
CA PRO A 379 -10.61 19.13 -22.16
C PRO A 379 -11.33 17.94 -21.52
N SER A 380 -12.58 17.72 -21.93
CA SER A 380 -13.35 16.52 -21.61
C SER A 380 -12.79 15.30 -22.33
N LEU A 381 -12.90 14.13 -21.71
CA LEU A 381 -12.26 12.88 -22.13
C LEU A 381 -13.06 12.06 -23.16
N ASP A 382 -14.18 12.59 -23.67
CA ASP A 382 -15.05 11.85 -24.60
C ASP A 382 -15.28 12.64 -25.90
N SER A 383 -14.44 12.42 -26.90
CA SER A 383 -14.80 12.59 -28.32
C SER A 383 -13.66 12.14 -29.24
N PHE A 384 -13.71 10.87 -29.66
CA PHE A 384 -12.99 10.43 -30.85
C PHE A 384 -13.84 10.70 -32.09
N PRO A 385 -13.34 11.44 -33.11
CA PRO A 385 -13.86 11.31 -34.45
C PRO A 385 -13.20 10.12 -35.13
N ALA A 386 -14.03 9.28 -35.75
CA ALA A 386 -13.59 8.26 -36.69
C ALA A 386 -12.93 8.93 -37.90
N THR A 387 -11.66 8.65 -38.15
CA THR A 387 -11.08 8.76 -39.49
C THR A 387 -10.10 7.63 -39.74
N SER A 388 -10.48 6.82 -40.72
CA SER A 388 -9.64 5.92 -41.50
C SER A 388 -8.46 6.68 -42.12
N ALA A 389 -7.23 6.25 -41.85
CA ALA A 389 -6.10 6.52 -42.73
C ALA A 389 -5.09 5.37 -42.64
N THR A 390 -4.91 4.76 -43.81
CA THR A 390 -4.00 3.69 -44.22
C THR A 390 -2.58 3.85 -43.66
N TYR A 391 -2.05 2.76 -43.09
CA TYR A 391 -0.64 2.64 -42.74
C TYR A 391 0.18 2.36 -44.00
N ASP A 392 0.89 3.37 -44.51
CA ASP A 392 2.01 3.13 -45.42
C ASP A 392 3.29 2.89 -44.62
N ASN A 393 3.72 1.64 -44.63
CA ASN A 393 5.04 1.21 -44.17
C ASN A 393 6.09 1.66 -45.21
N ALA A 394 6.82 2.73 -44.90
CA ALA A 394 8.08 3.02 -45.56
C ALA A 394 9.24 2.75 -44.59
N THR A 395 9.82 1.57 -44.73
CA THR A 395 11.15 1.21 -44.24
C THR A 395 12.20 2.13 -44.87
N ASP A 396 12.81 3.00 -44.07
CA ASP A 396 14.08 3.62 -44.44
C ASP A 396 15.12 3.38 -43.34
N ASN A 397 16.04 2.48 -43.66
CA ASN A 397 17.15 2.01 -42.84
C ASN A 397 18.36 2.93 -43.03
N SER A 398 18.30 4.14 -42.46
CA SER A 398 19.51 4.96 -42.29
C SER A 398 19.58 5.51 -40.88
N GLY A 399 20.67 5.20 -40.16
CA GLY A 399 20.92 5.57 -38.77
C GLY A 399 21.20 7.07 -38.56
N SER A 400 20.42 7.94 -39.21
CA SER A 400 20.53 9.39 -39.03
C SER A 400 19.91 9.80 -37.71
N THR A 401 20.62 10.62 -36.95
CA THR A 401 20.15 11.21 -35.71
C THR A 401 19.81 12.68 -35.92
N VAL A 402 18.88 13.20 -35.12
CA VAL A 402 18.41 14.59 -35.18
C VAL A 402 18.32 15.22 -33.80
N THR A 403 18.73 16.47 -33.71
CA THR A 403 18.70 17.28 -32.50
C THR A 403 17.36 18.01 -32.37
N CYS A 404 16.68 17.84 -31.24
CA CYS A 404 15.46 18.58 -30.94
C CYS A 404 15.74 20.07 -30.76
N GLN A 405 15.06 20.95 -31.50
CA GLN A 405 15.24 22.40 -31.37
C GLN A 405 14.76 22.96 -30.03
N TYR A 406 13.85 22.26 -29.34
CA TYR A 406 13.26 22.73 -28.07
C TYR A 406 14.07 22.32 -26.84
N CYS A 407 14.67 21.12 -26.85
CA CYS A 407 15.37 20.59 -25.66
C CYS A 407 16.83 20.21 -25.93
N GLY A 408 17.33 20.36 -27.15
CA GLY A 408 18.73 20.10 -27.51
C GLY A 408 19.15 18.63 -27.55
N ASN A 409 18.25 17.67 -27.26
CA ASN A 409 18.58 16.25 -27.21
C ASN A 409 18.58 15.61 -28.61
N ILE A 410 19.54 14.72 -28.85
CA ILE A 410 19.72 13.99 -30.10
C ILE A 410 18.96 12.65 -30.04
N PHE A 411 18.13 12.35 -31.05
CA PHE A 411 17.36 11.11 -31.13
C PHE A 411 17.26 10.58 -32.56
N ALA A 412 16.85 9.32 -32.73
CA ALA A 412 16.76 8.68 -34.04
C ALA A 412 15.69 9.34 -34.92
N SER A 413 16.02 9.61 -36.19
CA SER A 413 15.14 10.31 -37.14
C SER A 413 13.85 9.57 -37.46
N LYS A 414 13.76 8.28 -37.14
CA LYS A 414 12.54 7.45 -37.26
C LYS A 414 11.38 7.88 -36.35
N TYR A 415 11.64 8.75 -35.37
CA TYR A 415 10.59 9.27 -34.50
C TYR A 415 10.10 10.65 -34.99
N ASN A 416 8.80 10.77 -35.25
CA ASN A 416 8.17 12.04 -35.67
C ASN A 416 7.96 13.04 -34.52
N LYS A 417 8.26 12.63 -33.29
CA LYS A 417 8.22 13.46 -32.08
C LYS A 417 9.46 13.19 -31.25
N CYS A 418 9.95 14.22 -30.57
CA CYS A 418 11.06 14.06 -29.63
C CYS A 418 10.59 13.20 -28.43
N PRO A 419 11.26 12.08 -28.12
CA PRO A 419 10.84 11.21 -27.01
C PRO A 419 11.05 11.84 -25.63
N PHE A 420 11.81 12.94 -25.54
CA PHE A 420 12.14 13.59 -24.26
C PHE A 420 11.18 14.73 -23.89
N CYS A 421 10.59 15.42 -24.88
CA CYS A 421 9.70 16.56 -24.64
C CYS A 421 8.39 16.50 -25.45
N ASN A 422 8.21 15.45 -26.26
CA ASN A 422 7.05 15.20 -27.11
C ASN A 422 6.77 16.28 -28.19
N ALA A 423 7.68 17.24 -28.37
CA ALA A 423 7.60 18.23 -29.43
C ALA A 423 7.68 17.55 -30.80
N ARG A 424 6.77 17.93 -31.72
CA ARG A 424 6.85 17.49 -33.12
C ARG A 424 8.08 18.10 -33.79
N ARG A 425 8.70 17.29 -34.63
CA ARG A 425 9.88 17.69 -35.40
C ARG A 425 9.58 18.87 -36.32
#